data_AF-A0A349DSP5-F1
#
_entry.id   AF-A0A349DSP5-F1
#
_cell.length_a   1.000
_cell.length_b   1.000
_cell.length_c   1.000
_cell.angle_alpha   90.00
_cell.angle_beta   90.00
_cell.angle_gamma   90.00
#
_symmetry.space_group_name_H-M   'P 1'
#
loop_
_entity.id
_entity.type
_entity.pdbx_description
1 polymer ?
#
loop_
_entity_poly.entity_id
_entity_poly.type
_entity_poly.pdbx_seq_one_letter_code
_entity_poly.pdbx_strand_id
1 'polypeptide(L)'
;MTKNVFSILFALFVLTVLLPGCVVNAGGNGSTGSSSTSRPKSIPTTRKTPSIAKPMTMAHRVLAKGDSLQIFIQLTVPRLKRTSSFKEFLRDVTIKYGILANYRSREFISTQNLRVTSNTLNKHDANFYFDFTIPKKNIPSEVLLMEVNDGKTGQKLTMDIPLDYIINKIRQTYTIFDGAGRNPIFRNFFLDKANIQVKDLNNTSRSLTVKHYRYDFKAARPPMSVSRRRIQKRLPVDTVFTVQTNTSLKFTTPGLYIVQADTNQYYGLSFIVAQHRYPKYSKIADLINPLRYITTKSELDKLEQSEEKKKDLDRLWLGLMSGNIKTAKRSIREYYRRVKLANQFFTTYKPGWQTDKGMIFIIFGNPTRVVRTRNKEMWTYAQNANFSDINFTFLRTPNQFVDNHYTLVRYPEYEQVWYPKIEQWREGKIGS
;
A
#
# COMPACT_ATOMS: atom_id res chain seq x y z
N MET A 1 -52.99 19.64 20.45
CA MET A 1 -51.97 19.48 21.52
C MET A 1 -52.17 18.12 22.17
N THR A 2 -51.13 17.63 22.85
CA THR A 2 -51.00 16.36 23.59
C THR A 2 -50.65 15.08 22.82
N LYS A 3 -49.54 14.51 23.32
CA LYS A 3 -48.78 13.32 22.92
C LYS A 3 -49.57 12.04 23.18
N ASN A 4 -49.26 10.98 22.45
CA ASN A 4 -49.24 9.64 23.03
C ASN A 4 -48.11 8.79 22.44
N VAL A 5 -47.41 8.14 23.38
CA VAL A 5 -46.27 7.23 23.23
C VAL A 5 -46.83 5.82 23.11
N PHE A 6 -46.28 4.97 22.22
CA PHE A 6 -46.36 3.52 22.42
C PHE A 6 -45.16 2.79 21.79
N SER A 7 -44.46 2.04 22.65
CA SER A 7 -43.45 1.03 22.34
C SER A 7 -44.03 -0.17 21.58
N ILE A 8 -43.27 -0.78 20.67
CA ILE A 8 -43.50 -2.16 20.23
C ILE A 8 -42.18 -2.94 20.13
N LEU A 9 -42.24 -4.13 20.72
CA LEU A 9 -41.27 -5.20 20.92
C LEU A 9 -40.62 -5.74 19.64
N PHE A 10 -39.36 -6.17 19.79
CA PHE A 10 -38.62 -7.01 18.84
C PHE A 10 -38.88 -8.50 19.16
N ALA A 11 -39.38 -9.28 18.21
CA ALA A 11 -39.48 -10.73 18.31
C ALA A 11 -38.56 -11.38 17.25
N LEU A 12 -37.56 -12.14 17.71
CA LEU A 12 -36.71 -13.00 16.91
C LEU A 12 -37.46 -14.30 16.58
N PHE A 13 -37.48 -14.70 15.31
CA PHE A 13 -37.88 -16.05 14.89
C PHE A 13 -36.63 -16.84 14.49
N VAL A 14 -36.37 -17.93 15.22
CA VAL A 14 -35.38 -18.97 14.89
C VAL A 14 -36.17 -20.11 14.26
N LEU A 15 -35.78 -20.55 13.06
CA LEU A 15 -36.36 -21.70 12.41
C LEU A 15 -35.37 -22.88 12.50
N THR A 16 -35.67 -23.83 13.38
CA THR A 16 -35.10 -25.18 13.42
C THR A 16 -36.02 -26.11 12.63
N VAL A 17 -35.43 -26.96 11.78
CA VAL A 17 -36.11 -28.12 11.20
C VAL A 17 -35.32 -29.36 11.64
N LEU A 18 -36.05 -30.29 12.25
CA LEU A 18 -35.59 -31.56 12.80
C LEU A 18 -36.26 -32.72 12.06
N LEU A 19 -35.65 -33.90 12.26
CA LEU A 19 -36.15 -35.28 12.17
C LEU A 19 -35.88 -36.05 10.87
N PRO A 20 -35.88 -37.40 10.93
CA PRO A 20 -35.50 -38.37 12.00
C PRO A 20 -34.49 -39.42 11.43
N GLY A 21 -33.91 -40.42 12.08
CA GLY A 21 -34.09 -41.16 13.33
C GLY A 21 -33.63 -42.62 13.08
N CYS A 22 -33.31 -43.36 14.17
CA CYS A 22 -33.09 -44.82 14.31
C CYS A 22 -31.67 -45.37 14.00
N VAL A 23 -31.10 -46.39 14.68
CA VAL A 23 -31.34 -47.14 15.95
C VAL A 23 -30.06 -48.00 16.21
N VAL A 24 -29.92 -48.44 17.47
CA VAL A 24 -28.83 -49.13 18.20
C VAL A 24 -28.66 -50.64 17.91
N ASN A 25 -27.43 -51.18 18.01
CA ASN A 25 -26.99 -52.43 18.70
C ASN A 25 -25.52 -52.77 18.35
N ALA A 26 -24.70 -53.59 19.02
CA ALA A 26 -24.45 -54.02 20.41
C ALA A 26 -23.48 -55.23 20.32
N GLY A 27 -22.42 -55.27 21.15
CA GLY A 27 -21.84 -56.52 21.69
C GLY A 27 -20.67 -57.23 20.98
N GLY A 28 -19.63 -57.59 21.77
CA GLY A 28 -19.01 -58.93 21.70
C GLY A 28 -17.48 -59.05 21.57
N ASN A 29 -16.84 -59.66 22.57
CA ASN A 29 -15.41 -59.93 22.78
C ASN A 29 -14.71 -60.90 21.79
N GLY A 30 -13.36 -60.80 21.71
CA GLY A 30 -12.48 -61.88 21.25
C GLY A 30 -10.98 -61.49 21.24
N SER A 31 -10.18 -62.12 22.10
CA SER A 31 -8.74 -61.92 22.32
C SER A 31 -7.82 -62.60 21.27
N THR A 32 -6.64 -62.04 20.99
CA THR A 32 -5.34 -62.79 20.90
C THR A 32 -4.15 -61.84 20.70
N GLY A 33 -2.97 -62.29 21.15
CA GLY A 33 -1.79 -61.50 21.49
C GLY A 33 -1.03 -60.81 20.35
N SER A 34 -0.26 -59.78 20.71
CA SER A 34 1.22 -59.85 20.67
C SER A 34 1.83 -58.50 21.05
N SER A 35 2.90 -58.59 21.83
CA SER A 35 3.73 -57.48 22.28
C SER A 35 4.49 -56.84 21.11
N SER A 36 4.35 -55.53 20.90
CA SER A 36 5.47 -54.71 20.43
C SER A 36 5.34 -53.27 20.94
N THR A 37 6.31 -52.87 21.74
CA THR A 37 6.57 -51.49 22.12
C THR A 37 6.88 -50.66 20.88
N SER A 38 5.99 -49.74 20.51
CA SER A 38 6.36 -48.63 19.63
C SER A 38 5.74 -47.32 20.15
N ARG A 39 6.62 -46.43 20.63
CA ARG A 39 6.28 -45.02 20.83
C ARG A 39 5.77 -44.48 19.48
N PRO A 40 4.68 -43.69 19.44
CA PRO A 40 4.31 -43.00 18.21
C PRO A 40 5.47 -42.09 17.80
N LYS A 41 6.11 -42.41 16.68
CA LYS A 41 7.09 -41.54 16.04
C LYS A 41 6.39 -40.21 15.77
N SER A 42 6.81 -39.17 16.48
CA SER A 42 6.42 -37.79 16.18
C SER A 42 6.75 -37.53 14.71
N ILE A 43 5.72 -37.34 13.89
CA ILE A 43 5.88 -36.80 12.55
C ILE A 43 6.58 -35.45 12.74
N PRO A 44 7.77 -35.22 12.15
CA PRO A 44 8.38 -33.91 12.21
C PRO A 44 7.46 -32.97 11.43
N THR A 45 6.63 -32.19 12.13
CA THR A 45 5.96 -31.03 11.55
C THR A 45 7.02 -29.98 11.27
N THR A 46 7.80 -30.21 10.21
CA THR A 46 8.48 -29.15 9.48
C THR A 46 7.39 -28.37 8.76
N ARG A 47 6.63 -27.56 9.51
CA ARG A 47 6.06 -26.34 8.94
C ARG A 47 7.27 -25.50 8.53
N LYS A 48 7.77 -25.76 7.32
CA LYS A 48 8.53 -24.79 6.56
C LYS A 48 7.68 -23.53 6.64
N THR A 49 8.16 -22.52 7.36
CA THR A 49 7.64 -21.17 7.24
C THR A 49 7.56 -20.93 5.73
N PRO A 50 6.37 -20.78 5.12
CA PRO A 50 6.33 -20.51 3.70
C PRO A 50 7.10 -19.19 3.56
N SER A 51 8.25 -19.26 2.89
CA SER A 51 8.88 -18.08 2.32
C SER A 51 7.75 -17.42 1.54
N ILE A 52 7.16 -16.36 2.10
CA ILE A 52 6.00 -15.71 1.53
C ILE A 52 6.42 -15.32 0.12
N ALA A 53 5.90 -16.05 -0.88
CA ALA A 53 6.08 -15.67 -2.27
C ALA A 53 5.65 -14.22 -2.35
N LYS A 54 6.52 -13.33 -2.83
CA LYS A 54 6.21 -11.91 -2.87
C LYS A 54 4.87 -11.76 -3.59
N PRO A 55 3.89 -11.05 -2.99
CA PRO A 55 2.57 -10.95 -3.58
C PRO A 55 2.64 -10.14 -4.88
N MET A 56 1.72 -10.41 -5.80
CA MET A 56 1.48 -9.51 -6.92
C MET A 56 1.08 -8.12 -6.41
N THR A 57 1.51 -7.08 -7.12
CA THR A 57 1.13 -5.69 -6.80
C THR A 57 0.66 -4.98 -8.07
N MET A 58 -0.32 -4.09 -7.94
CA MET A 58 -0.86 -3.34 -9.07
C MET A 58 -1.07 -1.87 -8.70
N ALA A 59 -0.88 -0.98 -9.67
CA ALA A 59 -1.20 0.44 -9.59
C ALA A 59 -1.92 0.88 -10.87
N HIS A 60 -2.72 1.94 -10.77
CA HIS A 60 -3.44 2.49 -11.91
C HIS A 60 -3.32 4.02 -12.02
N ARG A 61 -3.59 4.52 -13.23
CA ARG A 61 -3.91 5.93 -13.52
C ARG A 61 -5.09 5.95 -14.48
N VAL A 62 -6.03 6.86 -14.25
CA VAL A 62 -7.18 7.09 -15.12
C VAL A 62 -7.08 8.51 -15.64
N LEU A 63 -7.05 8.68 -16.96
CA LEU A 63 -6.97 9.97 -17.61
C LEU A 63 -8.09 10.14 -18.63
N ALA A 64 -8.62 11.36 -18.75
CA ALA A 64 -9.55 11.71 -19.79
C ALA A 64 -8.84 11.82 -21.16
N LYS A 65 -9.46 11.23 -22.20
CA LYS A 65 -9.03 11.33 -23.59
C LYS A 65 -10.27 11.41 -24.48
N GLY A 66 -10.58 12.60 -24.99
CA GLY A 66 -11.83 12.86 -25.71
C GLY A 66 -13.06 12.37 -24.92
N ASP A 67 -13.86 11.52 -25.56
CA ASP A 67 -15.09 10.93 -25.01
C ASP A 67 -14.85 9.63 -24.22
N SER A 68 -13.63 9.42 -23.75
CA SER A 68 -13.25 8.20 -23.06
C SER A 68 -12.32 8.45 -21.87
N LEU A 69 -12.20 7.43 -21.03
CA LEU A 69 -11.22 7.32 -19.97
C LEU A 69 -10.16 6.30 -20.40
N GLN A 70 -8.89 6.72 -20.44
CA GLN A 70 -7.74 5.84 -20.60
C GLN A 70 -7.32 5.31 -19.24
N ILE A 71 -7.28 3.99 -19.09
CA ILE A 71 -6.87 3.32 -17.86
C ILE A 71 -5.51 2.70 -18.09
N PHE A 72 -4.49 3.24 -17.43
CA PHE A 72 -3.15 2.67 -17.42
C PHE A 72 -2.97 1.79 -16.20
N ILE A 73 -2.37 0.61 -16.40
CA ILE A 73 -2.09 -0.35 -15.35
C ILE A 73 -0.59 -0.64 -15.29
N GLN A 74 -0.06 -0.66 -14.08
CA GLN A 74 1.25 -1.22 -13.78
C GLN A 74 1.05 -2.46 -12.89
N LEU A 75 1.45 -3.64 -13.37
CA LEU A 75 1.34 -4.91 -12.67
C LEU A 75 2.73 -5.50 -12.42
N THR A 76 3.02 -5.85 -11.17
CA THR A 76 4.22 -6.61 -10.80
C THR A 76 3.82 -8.04 -10.49
N VAL A 77 4.40 -8.99 -11.23
CA VAL A 77 4.25 -10.43 -10.98
C VAL A 77 5.62 -10.97 -10.56
N PRO A 78 5.90 -11.16 -9.25
CA PRO A 78 7.27 -11.34 -8.77
C PRO A 78 8.03 -12.53 -9.36
N ARG A 79 7.34 -13.64 -9.70
CA ARG A 79 7.97 -14.79 -10.36
C ARG A 79 8.44 -14.48 -11.78
N LEU A 80 7.75 -13.58 -12.48
CA LEU A 80 8.04 -13.18 -13.87
C LEU A 80 9.02 -12.00 -13.95
N LYS A 81 9.59 -11.56 -12.81
CA LYS A 81 10.48 -10.41 -12.76
C LYS A 81 11.65 -10.52 -13.75
N ARG A 82 12.24 -11.71 -13.89
CA ARG A 82 13.44 -11.93 -14.72
C ARG A 82 13.12 -12.43 -16.14
N THR A 83 11.86 -12.68 -16.47
CA THR A 83 11.48 -13.21 -17.78
C THR A 83 11.63 -12.14 -18.87
N SER A 84 12.32 -12.46 -19.96
CA SER A 84 12.50 -11.55 -21.10
C SER A 84 11.38 -11.63 -22.15
N SER A 85 10.60 -12.72 -22.16
CA SER A 85 9.52 -12.96 -23.11
C SER A 85 8.14 -12.78 -22.48
N PHE A 86 7.15 -12.32 -23.24
CA PHE A 86 5.77 -12.25 -22.75
C PHE A 86 5.03 -13.60 -22.75
N LYS A 87 5.62 -14.67 -23.29
CA LYS A 87 4.97 -16.00 -23.39
C LYS A 87 4.44 -16.50 -22.04
N GLU A 88 5.25 -16.46 -20.98
CA GLU A 88 4.82 -16.90 -19.65
C GLU A 88 3.70 -16.02 -19.08
N PHE A 89 3.79 -14.71 -19.28
CA PHE A 89 2.75 -13.78 -18.83
C PHE A 89 1.42 -14.07 -19.55
N LEU A 90 1.46 -14.14 -20.88
CA LEU A 90 0.28 -14.34 -21.71
C LEU A 90 -0.39 -15.72 -21.50
N ARG A 91 0.39 -16.74 -21.12
CA ARG A 91 -0.13 -18.08 -20.82
C ARG A 91 -0.73 -18.18 -19.41
N ASP A 92 -0.04 -17.62 -18.41
CA ASP A 92 -0.34 -17.92 -17.02
C ASP A 92 -1.16 -16.82 -16.31
N VAL A 93 -1.12 -15.57 -16.80
CA VAL A 93 -1.77 -14.42 -16.16
C VAL A 93 -3.08 -14.12 -16.85
N THR A 94 -4.18 -14.24 -16.12
CA THR A 94 -5.52 -13.90 -16.61
C THR A 94 -6.00 -12.60 -15.95
N ILE A 95 -6.56 -11.71 -16.76
CA ILE A 95 -7.05 -10.40 -16.31
C ILE A 95 -8.51 -10.28 -16.68
N LYS A 96 -9.34 -9.99 -15.69
CA LYS A 96 -10.77 -9.76 -15.85
C LYS A 96 -11.13 -8.46 -15.16
N TYR A 97 -12.18 -7.81 -15.63
CA TYR A 97 -12.76 -6.72 -14.87
C TYR A 97 -14.28 -6.75 -14.96
N GLY A 98 -14.93 -6.19 -13.95
CA GLY A 98 -16.36 -5.93 -13.95
C GLY A 98 -16.64 -4.48 -13.58
N ILE A 99 -17.73 -3.93 -14.11
CA ILE A 99 -18.19 -2.58 -13.80
C ILE A 99 -19.32 -2.66 -12.78
N LEU A 100 -19.18 -1.90 -11.70
CA LEU A 100 -20.19 -1.72 -10.65
C LEU A 100 -20.73 -0.29 -10.75
N ALA A 101 -22.03 -0.13 -10.50
CA ALA A 101 -22.64 1.21 -10.46
C ALA A 101 -21.99 2.09 -9.39
N ASN A 102 -21.68 1.50 -8.23
CA ASN A 102 -20.96 2.15 -7.15
C ASN A 102 -20.36 1.11 -6.17
N TYR A 103 -19.65 1.60 -5.15
CA TYR A 103 -19.00 0.75 -4.14
C TYR A 103 -19.95 -0.05 -3.22
N ARG A 104 -21.25 0.21 -3.25
CA ARG A 104 -22.26 -0.53 -2.48
C ARG A 104 -22.93 -1.61 -3.32
N SER A 105 -22.80 -1.56 -4.64
CA SER A 105 -23.36 -2.55 -5.57
C SER A 105 -22.73 -3.92 -5.31
N ARG A 106 -23.58 -4.95 -5.31
CA ARG A 106 -23.17 -6.36 -5.20
C ARG A 106 -23.13 -7.07 -6.55
N GLU A 107 -23.73 -6.46 -7.56
CA GLU A 107 -23.87 -7.02 -8.91
C GLU A 107 -23.11 -6.17 -9.93
N PHE A 108 -22.51 -6.86 -10.90
CA PHE A 108 -21.83 -6.22 -12.02
C PHE A 108 -22.83 -5.81 -13.09
N ILE A 109 -22.72 -4.56 -13.56
CA ILE A 109 -23.40 -4.08 -14.76
C ILE A 109 -22.89 -4.85 -15.98
N SER A 110 -21.57 -5.06 -16.04
CA SER A 110 -20.93 -5.81 -17.10
C SER A 110 -19.63 -6.43 -16.60
N THR A 111 -19.19 -7.50 -17.27
CA THR A 111 -17.91 -8.15 -17.02
C THR A 111 -17.19 -8.42 -18.34
N GLN A 112 -15.86 -8.28 -18.35
CA GLN A 112 -15.04 -8.53 -19.52
C GLN A 112 -13.73 -9.23 -19.16
N ASN A 113 -13.29 -10.14 -20.03
CA ASN A 113 -11.94 -10.68 -20.02
C ASN A 113 -11.03 -9.74 -20.81
N LEU A 114 -10.03 -9.15 -20.16
CA LEU A 114 -9.09 -8.25 -20.82
C LEU A 114 -8.01 -9.08 -21.52
N ARG A 115 -8.07 -9.13 -22.85
CA ARG A 115 -7.06 -9.80 -23.67
C ARG A 115 -5.88 -8.86 -23.90
N VAL A 116 -4.78 -9.13 -23.22
CA VAL A 116 -3.50 -8.46 -23.46
C VAL A 116 -2.73 -9.27 -24.50
N THR A 117 -2.05 -8.60 -25.42
CA THR A 117 -1.19 -9.21 -26.45
C THR A 117 0.25 -8.71 -26.31
N SER A 118 1.19 -9.32 -27.04
CA SER A 118 2.58 -8.86 -27.06
C SER A 118 2.74 -7.41 -27.55
N ASN A 119 1.79 -6.88 -28.33
CA ASN A 119 1.83 -5.52 -28.87
C ASN A 119 1.28 -4.48 -27.89
N THR A 120 0.39 -4.90 -26.98
CA THR A 120 -0.24 -4.03 -25.97
C THR A 120 0.43 -4.13 -24.61
N LEU A 121 1.38 -5.06 -24.45
CA LEU A 121 2.11 -5.31 -23.21
C LEU A 121 3.50 -4.72 -23.32
N ASN A 122 3.85 -3.88 -22.36
CA ASN A 122 5.20 -3.38 -22.18
C ASN A 122 5.78 -3.92 -20.88
N LYS A 123 7.10 -4.10 -20.82
CA LYS A 123 7.78 -4.46 -19.57
C LYS A 123 8.98 -3.57 -19.33
N HIS A 124 9.07 -3.04 -18.12
CA HIS A 124 10.23 -2.32 -17.64
C HIS A 124 10.61 -2.85 -16.26
N ASP A 125 11.86 -3.30 -16.11
CA ASP A 125 12.36 -4.00 -14.93
C ASP A 125 11.50 -5.20 -14.52
N ALA A 126 10.74 -5.03 -13.43
CA ALA A 126 9.89 -6.05 -12.82
C ALA A 126 8.40 -5.85 -13.13
N ASN A 127 8.05 -4.79 -13.86
CA ASN A 127 6.68 -4.35 -14.03
C ASN A 127 6.22 -4.54 -15.47
N PHE A 128 5.01 -5.05 -15.60
CA PHE A 128 4.25 -5.11 -16.83
C PHE A 128 3.31 -3.91 -16.89
N TYR A 129 3.19 -3.30 -18.06
CA TYR A 129 2.36 -2.14 -18.32
C TYR A 129 1.43 -2.46 -19.47
N PHE A 130 0.17 -2.12 -19.30
CA PHE A 130 -0.85 -2.21 -20.35
C PHE A 130 -1.92 -1.17 -20.05
N ASP A 131 -2.70 -0.83 -21.06
CA ASP A 131 -3.75 0.14 -20.96
C ASP A 131 -4.93 -0.22 -21.86
N PHE A 132 -6.09 0.34 -21.53
CA PHE A 132 -7.33 0.15 -22.27
C PHE A 132 -8.26 1.33 -22.00
N THR A 133 -9.32 1.41 -22.79
CA THR A 133 -10.22 2.57 -22.81
C THR A 133 -11.62 2.18 -22.35
N ILE A 134 -12.24 3.05 -21.55
CA ILE A 134 -13.66 2.96 -21.19
C ILE A 134 -14.38 4.20 -21.73
N PRO A 135 -15.43 4.06 -22.55
CA PRO A 135 -16.23 5.20 -23.00
C PRO A 135 -16.84 5.96 -21.82
N LYS A 136 -16.87 7.30 -21.92
CA LYS A 136 -17.58 8.13 -20.94
C LYS A 136 -19.08 7.88 -21.05
N LYS A 137 -19.76 8.00 -19.92
CA LYS A 137 -21.22 7.89 -19.80
C LYS A 137 -21.78 9.18 -19.26
N ASN A 138 -23.08 9.42 -19.51
CA ASN A 138 -23.80 10.56 -18.95
C ASN A 138 -24.24 10.32 -17.49
N ILE A 139 -23.30 9.91 -16.64
CA ILE A 139 -23.47 9.70 -15.19
C ILE A 139 -22.21 10.18 -14.48
N PRO A 140 -22.25 10.51 -13.17
CA PRO A 140 -21.08 11.10 -12.50
C PRO A 140 -19.89 10.15 -12.40
N SER A 141 -20.11 8.90 -12.00
CA SER A 141 -19.04 7.94 -11.75
C SER A 141 -19.52 6.49 -11.68
N GLU A 142 -18.63 5.55 -11.99
CA GLU A 142 -18.77 4.09 -11.75
C GLU A 142 -17.50 3.54 -11.06
N VAL A 143 -17.46 2.24 -10.80
CA VAL A 143 -16.28 1.55 -10.27
C VAL A 143 -15.95 0.36 -11.15
N LEU A 144 -14.71 0.30 -11.65
CA LEU A 144 -14.17 -0.88 -12.29
C LEU A 144 -13.45 -1.74 -11.25
N LEU A 145 -13.92 -2.96 -11.04
CA LEU A 145 -13.24 -3.95 -10.21
C LEU A 145 -12.42 -4.88 -11.12
N MET A 146 -11.10 -4.72 -11.07
CA MET A 146 -10.15 -5.54 -11.81
C MET A 146 -9.68 -6.71 -10.95
N GLU A 147 -9.61 -7.89 -11.57
CA GLU A 147 -9.09 -9.12 -11.01
C GLU A 147 -7.96 -9.65 -11.89
N VAL A 148 -6.81 -9.91 -11.27
CA VAL A 148 -5.65 -10.54 -11.90
C VAL A 148 -5.38 -11.86 -11.18
N ASN A 149 -5.35 -12.95 -11.94
CA ASN A 149 -5.04 -14.28 -11.42
C ASN A 149 -3.79 -14.84 -12.11
N ASP A 150 -2.82 -15.26 -11.32
CA ASP A 150 -1.63 -15.98 -11.77
C ASP A 150 -1.87 -17.48 -11.62
N GLY A 151 -2.25 -18.14 -12.71
CA GLY A 151 -2.59 -19.56 -12.75
C GLY A 151 -1.45 -20.49 -12.32
N LYS A 152 -0.18 -20.03 -12.35
CA LYS A 152 0.95 -20.85 -11.90
C LYS A 152 1.10 -20.89 -10.38
N THR A 153 0.72 -19.82 -9.69
CA THR A 153 0.86 -19.71 -8.22
C THR A 153 -0.48 -19.75 -7.48
N GLY A 154 -1.59 -19.62 -8.20
CA GLY A 154 -2.92 -19.42 -7.63
C GLY A 154 -3.10 -18.06 -6.95
N GLN A 155 -2.13 -17.15 -7.08
CA GLN A 155 -2.27 -15.82 -6.51
C GLN A 155 -3.33 -15.03 -7.26
N LYS A 156 -4.25 -14.44 -6.49
CA LYS A 156 -5.30 -13.55 -6.97
C LYS A 156 -5.10 -12.15 -6.39
N LEU A 157 -5.16 -11.14 -7.24
CA LEU A 157 -5.07 -9.73 -6.89
C LEU A 157 -6.31 -9.01 -7.40
N THR A 158 -7.00 -8.28 -6.53
CA THR A 158 -8.14 -7.44 -6.89
C THR A 158 -7.83 -5.97 -6.64
N MET A 159 -8.35 -5.09 -7.51
CA MET A 159 -8.22 -3.64 -7.37
C MET A 159 -9.47 -2.94 -7.90
N ASP A 160 -9.99 -2.01 -7.11
CA ASP A 160 -10.99 -1.06 -7.52
C ASP A 160 -10.35 0.16 -8.21
N ILE A 161 -10.94 0.58 -9.32
CA ILE A 161 -10.54 1.73 -10.11
C ILE A 161 -11.76 2.65 -10.24
N PRO A 162 -11.76 3.83 -9.59
CA PRO A 162 -12.82 4.81 -9.77
C PRO A 162 -12.86 5.29 -11.22
N LEU A 163 -14.05 5.25 -11.82
CA LEU A 163 -14.32 5.79 -13.15
C LEU A 163 -15.12 7.08 -12.99
N ASP A 164 -14.44 8.19 -12.76
CA ASP A 164 -15.07 9.51 -12.69
C ASP A 164 -15.24 10.06 -14.13
N TYR A 165 -16.47 10.24 -14.58
CA TYR A 165 -16.77 10.73 -15.94
C TYR A 165 -16.82 12.26 -16.03
N ILE A 166 -17.09 12.92 -14.90
CA ILE A 166 -17.02 14.38 -14.76
C ILE A 166 -15.59 14.76 -14.38
N ILE A 167 -14.90 15.45 -15.30
CA ILE A 167 -13.49 15.81 -15.14
C ILE A 167 -13.38 17.17 -14.44
N ASN A 168 -13.01 17.15 -13.17
CA ASN A 168 -12.90 18.35 -12.35
C ASN A 168 -11.57 18.46 -11.60
N LYS A 169 -10.71 17.45 -11.70
CA LYS A 169 -9.38 17.44 -11.08
C LYS A 169 -8.30 17.42 -12.13
N ILE A 170 -7.25 18.23 -11.93
CA ILE A 170 -6.07 18.24 -12.79
C ILE A 170 -5.46 16.84 -12.99
N ARG A 171 -5.53 15.96 -11.98
CA ARG A 171 -4.98 14.58 -12.02
C ARG A 171 -5.74 13.62 -12.95
N GLN A 172 -6.94 14.01 -13.38
CA GLN A 172 -7.72 13.28 -14.38
C GLN A 172 -7.38 13.76 -15.79
N THR A 173 -6.75 14.94 -15.93
CA THR A 173 -6.33 15.49 -17.24
C THR A 173 -4.84 15.27 -17.47
N TYR A 174 -4.02 15.51 -16.45
CA TYR A 174 -2.58 15.46 -16.51
C TYR A 174 -2.04 14.40 -15.55
N THR A 175 -1.00 13.70 -16.01
CA THR A 175 -0.14 12.88 -15.15
C THR A 175 1.32 13.13 -15.49
N ILE A 176 2.20 12.45 -14.77
CA ILE A 176 3.64 12.49 -15.00
C ILE A 176 4.00 11.30 -15.89
N PHE A 177 4.73 11.57 -16.96
CA PHE A 177 5.34 10.59 -17.85
C PHE A 177 6.86 10.56 -17.66
N ASP A 178 7.49 9.49 -18.17
CA ASP A 178 8.94 9.47 -18.36
C ASP A 178 9.42 10.63 -19.26
N GLY A 179 10.72 10.92 -19.24
CA GLY A 179 11.29 12.03 -20.02
C GLY A 179 11.08 11.91 -21.53
N ALA A 180 10.84 10.71 -22.04
CA ALA A 180 10.50 10.46 -23.44
C ALA A 180 9.00 10.64 -23.75
N GLY A 181 8.16 10.87 -22.73
CA GLY A 181 6.72 11.05 -22.86
C GLY A 181 5.96 9.78 -23.25
N ARG A 182 6.57 8.59 -23.06
CA ARG A 182 6.02 7.30 -23.53
C ARG A 182 5.16 6.62 -22.49
N ASN A 183 5.67 6.48 -21.26
CA ASN A 183 4.99 5.73 -20.21
C ASN A 183 4.60 6.64 -19.03
N PRO A 184 3.37 6.52 -18.51
CA PRO A 184 2.98 7.20 -17.28
C PRO A 184 3.73 6.61 -16.07
N ILE A 185 4.06 7.47 -15.12
CA ILE A 185 4.74 7.10 -13.88
C ILE A 185 3.73 7.05 -12.74
N PHE A 186 3.68 5.90 -12.05
CA PHE A 186 2.69 5.61 -11.01
C PHE A 186 3.14 6.01 -9.60
N ARG A 187 4.46 6.17 -9.40
CA ARG A 187 5.01 6.67 -8.13
C ARG A 187 4.85 8.18 -8.01
N ASN A 188 4.74 8.67 -6.79
CA ASN A 188 4.65 10.12 -6.49
C ASN A 188 6.02 10.70 -6.10
N PHE A 189 7.13 10.11 -6.55
CA PHE A 189 8.47 10.61 -6.24
C PHE A 189 9.45 10.42 -7.40
N PHE A 190 10.43 11.32 -7.46
CA PHE A 190 11.46 11.41 -8.48
C PHE A 190 12.80 11.76 -7.85
N LEU A 191 13.87 11.44 -8.58
CA LEU A 191 15.20 11.92 -8.21
C LEU A 191 15.41 13.30 -8.83
N ASP A 192 16.22 14.13 -8.17
CA ASP A 192 16.63 15.47 -8.60
C ASP A 192 17.21 15.58 -10.03
N LYS A 193 17.66 14.45 -10.60
CA LYS A 193 18.18 14.36 -11.97
C LYS A 193 17.21 13.70 -12.96
N ALA A 194 16.00 13.35 -12.53
CA ALA A 194 15.04 12.66 -13.37
C ALA A 194 14.44 13.64 -14.40
N ASN A 195 14.44 13.22 -15.67
CA ASN A 195 13.65 13.88 -16.70
C ASN A 195 12.23 13.31 -16.66
N ILE A 196 11.25 14.20 -16.54
CA ILE A 196 9.82 13.84 -16.55
C ILE A 196 9.05 14.79 -17.44
N GLN A 197 7.85 14.39 -17.86
CA GLN A 197 6.91 15.31 -18.52
C GLN A 197 5.62 15.38 -17.73
N VAL A 198 5.05 16.57 -17.59
CA VAL A 198 3.64 16.72 -17.18
C VAL A 198 2.82 16.77 -18.45
N LYS A 199 1.98 15.76 -18.67
CA LYS A 199 1.37 15.50 -19.98
C LYS A 199 -0.09 15.08 -19.85
N ASP A 200 -0.89 15.58 -20.78
CA ASP A 200 -2.25 15.10 -21.07
C ASP A 200 -2.25 14.18 -22.30
N LEU A 201 -3.35 13.45 -22.51
CA LEU A 201 -3.43 12.50 -23.62
C LEU A 201 -3.74 13.13 -24.98
N ASN A 202 -4.13 14.41 -25.00
CA ASN A 202 -4.42 15.14 -26.24
C ASN A 202 -3.20 15.95 -26.71
N ASN A 203 -2.07 15.88 -26.01
CA ASN A 203 -0.85 16.66 -26.28
C ASN A 203 -1.11 18.18 -26.33
N THR A 204 -2.02 18.69 -25.51
CA THR A 204 -2.32 20.12 -25.46
C THR A 204 -1.16 20.92 -24.86
N SER A 205 -0.69 21.96 -25.56
CA SER A 205 0.31 22.88 -24.99
C SER A 205 -0.37 23.87 -24.05
N ARG A 206 -0.05 23.81 -22.75
CA ARG A 206 -0.54 24.71 -21.72
C ARG A 206 0.56 25.05 -20.72
N SER A 207 0.57 26.30 -20.28
CA SER A 207 1.39 26.73 -19.14
C SER A 207 0.71 26.32 -17.83
N LEU A 208 1.44 25.63 -16.96
CA LEU A 208 0.97 25.23 -15.63
C LEU A 208 1.80 25.92 -14.56
N THR A 209 1.15 26.32 -13.46
CA THR A 209 1.82 26.87 -12.29
C THR A 209 2.36 25.74 -11.41
N VAL A 210 3.60 25.86 -10.96
CA VAL A 210 4.25 24.94 -10.05
C VAL A 210 4.60 25.67 -8.77
N LYS A 211 4.19 25.12 -7.62
CA LYS A 211 4.65 25.57 -6.30
C LYS A 211 5.53 24.51 -5.68
N HIS A 212 6.64 24.93 -5.09
CA HIS A 212 7.57 24.07 -4.37
C HIS A 212 7.50 24.38 -2.87
N TYR A 213 7.55 23.31 -2.08
CA TYR A 213 7.56 23.35 -0.62
C TYR A 213 8.78 22.60 -0.10
N ARG A 214 9.43 23.17 0.93
CA ARG A 214 10.53 22.51 1.62
C ARG A 214 10.09 21.21 2.27
N TYR A 215 11.02 20.27 2.34
CA TYR A 215 10.80 18.93 2.82
C TYR A 215 10.87 18.84 4.36
N ASP A 216 9.83 19.30 5.04
CA ASP A 216 9.68 19.10 6.50
C ASP A 216 8.27 18.62 6.86
N PHE A 217 8.02 17.33 6.59
CA PHE A 217 6.78 16.68 6.99
C PHE A 217 7.01 15.86 8.25
N LYS A 218 6.17 16.08 9.27
CA LYS A 218 6.24 15.26 10.48
C LYS A 218 5.82 13.81 10.19
N ALA A 219 6.60 12.88 10.74
CA ALA A 219 6.33 11.46 10.73
C ALA A 219 5.00 11.09 11.39
N ALA A 220 4.51 9.89 11.08
CA ALA A 220 3.32 9.32 11.67
C ALA A 220 3.48 9.20 13.19
N ARG A 221 2.39 9.45 13.92
CA ARG A 221 2.34 9.15 15.35
C ARG A 221 2.01 7.67 15.56
N PRO A 222 2.52 7.06 16.64
CA PRO A 222 2.16 5.70 17.04
C PRO A 222 0.64 5.43 17.02
N PRO A 223 0.23 4.17 16.87
CA PRO A 223 -1.17 3.82 16.65
C PRO A 223 -2.10 4.10 17.84
N MET A 224 -1.56 4.14 19.07
CA MET A 224 -2.31 4.46 20.29
C MET A 224 -2.44 5.96 20.59
N SER A 225 -1.76 6.82 19.82
CA SER A 225 -1.78 8.27 20.07
C SER A 225 -3.11 8.92 19.65
N VAL A 226 -4.08 8.97 20.55
CA VAL A 226 -5.42 9.57 20.32
C VAL A 226 -5.45 11.11 20.31
N SER A 227 -4.34 11.78 20.68
CA SER A 227 -4.29 13.24 20.73
C SER A 227 -4.54 13.90 19.36
N ARG A 228 -5.48 14.86 19.33
CA ARG A 228 -5.74 15.67 18.13
C ARG A 228 -4.50 16.49 17.78
N ARG A 229 -3.99 16.35 16.56
CA ARG A 229 -2.89 17.18 16.08
C ARG A 229 -3.45 18.52 15.60
N ARG A 230 -2.90 19.64 16.07
CA ARG A 230 -3.02 20.92 15.37
C ARG A 230 -2.30 20.78 14.03
N ILE A 231 -3.07 20.57 12.97
CA ILE A 231 -2.56 20.58 11.59
C ILE A 231 -2.35 22.05 11.23
N GLN A 232 -1.14 22.42 10.83
CA GLN A 232 -0.90 23.75 10.30
C GLN A 232 -1.82 23.95 9.09
N LYS A 233 -2.63 25.00 9.12
CA LYS A 233 -3.63 25.27 8.07
C LYS A 233 -2.99 25.61 6.72
N ARG A 234 -1.71 26.00 6.71
CA ARG A 234 -0.95 26.37 5.52
C ARG A 234 0.47 25.83 5.61
N LEU A 235 1.01 25.41 4.47
CA LEU A 235 2.43 25.12 4.31
C LEU A 235 3.06 26.33 3.60
N PRO A 236 4.21 26.84 4.08
CA PRO A 236 4.88 27.96 3.44
C PRO A 236 5.39 27.52 2.06
N VAL A 237 5.01 28.27 1.04
CA VAL A 237 5.52 28.09 -0.33
C VAL A 237 6.93 28.67 -0.37
N ASP A 238 7.89 27.90 -0.88
CA ASP A 238 9.29 28.32 -1.01
C ASP A 238 9.51 29.05 -2.33
N THR A 239 9.07 28.45 -3.43
CA THR A 239 9.18 29.04 -4.78
C THR A 239 7.95 28.74 -5.64
N VAL A 240 7.67 29.63 -6.60
CA VAL A 240 6.61 29.49 -7.61
C VAL A 240 7.19 29.79 -8.98
N PHE A 241 6.88 28.94 -9.96
CA PHE A 241 7.30 29.12 -11.35
C PHE A 241 6.30 28.44 -12.30
N THR A 242 6.50 28.60 -13.61
CA THR A 242 5.63 27.98 -14.63
C THR A 242 6.38 26.92 -15.43
N VAL A 243 5.66 25.89 -15.87
CA VAL A 243 6.17 24.85 -16.77
C VAL A 243 5.23 24.66 -17.95
N GLN A 244 5.77 24.29 -19.11
CA GLN A 244 4.95 23.91 -20.27
C GLN A 244 4.65 22.41 -20.24
N THR A 245 3.39 22.05 -20.49
CA THR A 245 3.00 20.65 -20.67
C THR A 245 3.70 20.02 -21.86
N ASN A 246 3.82 18.68 -21.85
CA ASN A 246 4.37 17.90 -22.97
C ASN A 246 5.83 18.23 -23.32
N THR A 247 6.54 18.95 -22.45
CA THR A 247 7.97 19.23 -22.56
C THR A 247 8.75 18.44 -21.50
N SER A 248 10.03 18.21 -21.75
CA SER A 248 10.93 17.58 -20.78
C SER A 248 11.26 18.56 -19.66
N LEU A 249 10.90 18.18 -18.43
CA LEU A 249 11.07 18.98 -17.23
C LEU A 249 12.10 18.32 -16.30
N LYS A 250 12.91 19.17 -15.67
CA LYS A 250 13.89 18.79 -14.64
C LYS A 250 13.61 19.60 -13.38
N PHE A 251 13.54 18.90 -12.25
CA PHE A 251 13.36 19.52 -10.93
C PHE A 251 14.56 19.13 -10.06
N THR A 252 15.41 20.10 -9.74
CA THR A 252 16.71 19.87 -9.09
C THR A 252 16.67 20.06 -7.58
N THR A 253 15.75 20.90 -7.07
CA THR A 253 15.63 21.17 -5.64
C THR A 253 14.75 20.12 -4.98
N PRO A 254 15.19 19.44 -3.90
CA PRO A 254 14.32 18.53 -3.18
C PRO A 254 13.15 19.24 -2.53
N GLY A 255 12.04 18.51 -2.43
CA GLY A 255 10.84 19.05 -1.82
C GLY A 255 9.59 18.44 -2.41
N LEU A 256 8.47 18.95 -1.93
CA LEU A 256 7.17 18.64 -2.50
C LEU A 256 6.85 19.67 -3.58
N TYR A 257 6.51 19.18 -4.76
CA TYR A 257 6.02 20.00 -5.86
C TYR A 257 4.52 19.78 -6.02
N ILE A 258 3.78 20.85 -6.31
CA ILE A 258 2.39 20.81 -6.76
C ILE A 258 2.28 21.58 -8.07
N VAL A 259 1.74 20.92 -9.08
CA VAL A 259 1.42 21.49 -10.38
C VAL A 259 -0.07 21.80 -10.41
N GLN A 260 -0.44 23.00 -10.85
CA GLN A 260 -1.82 23.50 -10.90
C GLN A 260 -2.07 24.12 -12.27
N ALA A 261 -3.22 23.76 -12.88
CA ALA A 261 -3.71 24.41 -14.09
C ALA A 261 -4.43 25.73 -13.76
N ASP A 262 -5.05 25.79 -12.59
CA ASP A 262 -5.70 26.97 -12.02
C ASP A 262 -5.29 27.06 -10.54
N THR A 263 -4.75 28.22 -10.14
CA THR A 263 -4.27 28.46 -8.78
C THR A 263 -5.41 28.59 -7.77
N ASN A 264 -6.64 28.82 -8.22
CA ASN A 264 -7.86 28.82 -7.41
C ASN A 264 -8.39 27.40 -7.12
N GLN A 265 -7.95 26.39 -7.88
CA GLN A 265 -8.35 25.01 -7.62
C GLN A 265 -7.61 24.45 -6.40
N TYR A 266 -8.38 23.83 -5.50
CA TYR A 266 -7.85 23.19 -4.30
C TYR A 266 -6.92 21.99 -4.61
N TYR A 267 -7.20 21.25 -5.69
CA TYR A 267 -6.42 20.06 -6.05
C TYR A 267 -5.34 20.38 -7.08
N GLY A 268 -4.09 20.03 -6.79
CA GLY A 268 -3.02 20.02 -7.79
C GLY A 268 -2.67 18.61 -8.26
N LEU A 269 -1.58 18.46 -9.01
CA LEU A 269 -0.85 17.22 -9.30
C LEU A 269 0.48 17.30 -8.56
N SER A 270 0.77 16.39 -7.62
CA SER A 270 1.92 16.54 -6.72
C SER A 270 2.84 15.34 -6.69
N PHE A 271 4.11 15.63 -6.40
CA PHE A 271 5.17 14.65 -6.29
C PHE A 271 6.33 15.18 -5.45
N ILE A 272 7.10 14.25 -4.91
CA ILE A 272 8.32 14.55 -4.16
C ILE A 272 9.52 14.47 -5.10
N VAL A 273 10.38 15.47 -5.06
CA VAL A 273 11.73 15.38 -5.59
C VAL A 273 12.66 15.08 -4.42
N ALA A 274 13.39 13.98 -4.51
CA ALA A 274 14.32 13.54 -3.49
C ALA A 274 15.75 13.57 -4.05
N GLN A 275 16.71 13.96 -3.22
CA GLN A 275 18.13 13.76 -3.53
C GLN A 275 18.51 12.27 -3.33
N HIS A 276 19.60 11.84 -3.98
CA HIS A 276 20.26 10.53 -3.78
C HIS A 276 19.47 9.30 -4.25
N ARG A 277 19.69 8.14 -3.62
CA ARG A 277 19.21 6.81 -4.04
C ARG A 277 17.79 6.48 -3.57
N TYR A 278 16.95 7.48 -3.27
CA TYR A 278 15.56 7.25 -2.84
C TYR A 278 14.83 6.32 -3.82
N PRO A 279 14.06 5.29 -3.37
CA PRO A 279 13.54 5.04 -2.02
C PRO A 279 14.52 4.36 -1.04
N LYS A 280 15.76 4.07 -1.47
CA LYS A 280 16.81 3.60 -0.57
C LYS A 280 17.48 4.80 0.09
N TYR A 281 17.79 4.67 1.37
CA TYR A 281 18.65 5.62 2.06
C TYR A 281 20.11 5.22 1.90
N SER A 282 20.94 6.22 1.63
CA SER A 282 22.40 6.05 1.49
C SER A 282 23.19 6.95 2.44
N LYS A 283 22.60 8.06 2.91
CA LYS A 283 23.19 8.92 3.93
C LYS A 283 22.80 8.45 5.31
N ILE A 284 23.74 8.49 6.24
CA ILE A 284 23.52 8.07 7.63
C ILE A 284 22.41 8.91 8.30
N ALA A 285 22.36 10.21 8.04
CA ALA A 285 21.31 11.09 8.56
C ALA A 285 19.90 10.60 8.18
N ASP A 286 19.71 10.11 6.95
CA ASP A 286 18.41 9.61 6.50
C ASP A 286 18.04 8.25 7.12
N LEU A 287 19.03 7.52 7.65
CA LEU A 287 18.83 6.24 8.34
C LEU A 287 18.36 6.44 9.79
N ILE A 288 18.71 7.56 10.43
CA ILE A 288 18.36 7.85 11.82
C ILE A 288 16.85 8.11 11.95
N ASN A 289 16.29 8.97 11.12
CA ASN A 289 14.90 9.43 11.24
C ASN A 289 13.85 8.29 11.30
N PRO A 290 13.93 7.24 10.46
CA PRO A 290 13.00 6.11 10.57
C PRO A 290 13.10 5.33 11.88
N LEU A 291 14.22 5.36 12.61
CA LEU A 291 14.41 4.58 13.86
C LEU A 291 13.47 4.99 14.98
N ARG A 292 12.87 6.18 14.90
CA ARG A 292 11.88 6.68 15.86
C ARG A 292 10.71 5.74 16.18
N TYR A 293 10.48 4.73 15.36
CA TYR A 293 9.44 3.72 15.59
C TYR A 293 9.88 2.55 16.47
N ILE A 294 11.19 2.38 16.70
CA ILE A 294 11.75 1.31 17.55
C ILE A 294 12.67 1.84 18.65
N THR A 295 12.99 3.13 18.64
CA THR A 295 13.83 3.80 19.64
C THR A 295 13.02 4.69 20.57
N THR A 296 13.58 4.95 21.74
CA THR A 296 13.10 6.00 22.64
C THR A 296 13.44 7.38 22.08
N LYS A 297 12.80 8.42 22.64
CA LYS A 297 13.13 9.81 22.29
C LYS A 297 14.59 10.15 22.64
N SER A 298 15.05 9.75 23.83
CA SER A 298 16.44 10.00 24.26
C SER A 298 17.47 9.32 23.36
N GLU A 299 17.21 8.09 22.93
CA GLU A 299 18.08 7.39 21.96
C GLU A 299 18.15 8.12 20.62
N LEU A 300 17.02 8.61 20.12
CA LEU A 300 16.96 9.33 18.85
C LEU A 300 17.65 10.70 18.93
N ASP A 301 17.37 11.48 19.97
CA ASP A 301 17.95 12.81 20.18
C ASP A 301 19.49 12.71 20.27
N LYS A 302 20.02 11.68 20.95
CA LYS A 302 21.46 11.38 21.01
C LYS A 302 22.06 11.10 19.62
N LEU A 303 21.36 10.34 18.77
CA LEU A 303 21.82 10.07 17.40
C LEU A 303 21.78 11.31 16.50
N GLU A 304 20.77 12.15 16.64
CA GLU A 304 20.61 13.36 15.83
C GLU A 304 21.71 14.40 16.14
N GLN A 305 22.07 14.53 17.42
CA GLN A 305 23.08 15.46 17.93
C GLN A 305 24.53 14.95 17.84
N SER A 306 24.73 13.65 17.61
CA SER A 306 26.06 13.04 17.51
C SER A 306 26.86 13.59 16.33
N GLU A 307 28.14 13.89 16.56
CA GLU A 307 29.12 14.19 15.49
C GLU A 307 29.49 12.91 14.71
N GLU A 308 29.57 11.78 15.42
CA GLU A 308 29.97 10.47 14.91
C GLU A 308 28.74 9.56 14.64
N LYS A 309 27.78 10.09 13.87
CA LYS A 309 26.47 9.47 13.61
C LYS A 309 26.52 8.00 13.19
N LYS A 310 27.54 7.61 12.41
CA LYS A 310 27.70 6.22 11.97
C LYS A 310 28.06 5.30 13.13
N LYS A 311 29.06 5.69 13.91
CA LYS A 311 29.58 4.92 15.03
C LYS A 311 28.53 4.74 16.10
N ASP A 312 27.79 5.80 16.41
CA ASP A 312 26.72 5.74 17.41
C ASP A 312 25.49 4.97 16.93
N LEU A 313 25.17 5.03 15.63
CA LEU A 313 24.15 4.18 15.03
C LEU A 313 24.52 2.70 15.14
N ASP A 314 25.77 2.34 14.80
CA ASP A 314 26.26 0.97 14.90
C ASP A 314 26.27 0.49 16.36
N ARG A 315 26.67 1.37 17.30
CA ARG A 315 26.64 1.09 18.74
C ARG A 315 25.21 0.88 19.25
N LEU A 316 24.25 1.69 18.81
CA LEU A 316 22.84 1.51 19.17
C LEU A 316 22.35 0.13 18.73
N TRP A 317 22.53 -0.23 17.47
CA TRP A 317 22.09 -1.53 16.96
C TRP A 317 22.79 -2.70 17.65
N LEU A 318 24.08 -2.58 17.95
CA LEU A 318 24.82 -3.60 18.68
C LEU A 318 24.33 -3.74 20.12
N GLY A 319 24.05 -2.62 20.79
CA GLY A 319 23.53 -2.56 22.15
C GLY A 319 22.13 -3.18 22.27
N LEU A 320 21.22 -2.86 21.33
CA LEU A 320 19.90 -3.49 21.26
C LEU A 320 20.01 -5.02 21.18
N MET A 321 21.01 -5.53 20.46
CA MET A 321 21.20 -6.96 20.21
C MET A 321 22.13 -7.65 21.23
N SER A 322 22.36 -7.03 22.40
CA SER A 322 23.22 -7.56 23.46
C SER A 322 24.62 -7.97 22.95
N GLY A 323 25.21 -7.20 22.03
CA GLY A 323 26.54 -7.48 21.47
C GLY A 323 26.56 -8.49 20.32
N ASN A 324 25.43 -9.07 19.91
CA ASN A 324 25.40 -10.06 18.84
C ASN A 324 25.46 -9.41 17.44
N ILE A 325 26.66 -9.39 16.86
CA ILE A 325 26.93 -8.80 15.54
C ILE A 325 26.10 -9.44 14.42
N LYS A 326 25.92 -10.77 14.45
CA LYS A 326 25.18 -11.50 13.40
C LYS A 326 23.71 -11.10 13.41
N THR A 327 23.10 -11.04 14.60
CA THR A 327 21.72 -10.61 14.77
C THR A 327 21.55 -9.14 14.42
N ALA A 328 22.46 -8.26 14.85
CA ALA A 328 22.44 -6.84 14.48
C ALA A 328 22.45 -6.62 12.97
N LYS A 329 23.38 -7.26 12.24
CA LYS A 329 23.45 -7.17 10.77
C LYS A 329 22.15 -7.63 10.10
N ARG A 330 21.51 -8.68 10.61
CA ARG A 330 20.22 -9.17 10.10
C ARG A 330 19.09 -8.18 10.37
N SER A 331 18.98 -7.68 11.60
CA SER A 331 17.94 -6.72 12.01
C SER A 331 18.03 -5.40 11.23
N ILE A 332 19.25 -4.85 11.09
CA ILE A 332 19.53 -3.66 10.27
C ILE A 332 19.03 -3.86 8.83
N ARG A 333 19.42 -4.97 8.21
CA ARG A 333 19.06 -5.28 6.82
C ARG A 333 17.55 -5.35 6.65
N GLU A 334 16.87 -6.05 7.55
CA GLU A 334 15.42 -6.24 7.48
C GLU A 334 14.67 -4.92 7.75
N TYR A 335 15.10 -4.14 8.75
CA TYR A 335 14.51 -2.85 9.07
C TYR A 335 14.57 -1.89 7.87
N TYR A 336 15.76 -1.65 7.32
CA TYR A 336 15.92 -0.73 6.19
C TYR A 336 15.34 -1.30 4.88
N ARG A 337 15.21 -2.62 4.74
CA ARG A 337 14.43 -3.22 3.65
C ARG A 337 12.97 -2.81 3.76
N ARG A 338 12.36 -2.87 4.95
CA ARG A 338 10.97 -2.45 5.16
C ARG A 338 10.80 -0.94 5.00
N VAL A 339 11.74 -0.12 5.47
CA VAL A 339 11.74 1.34 5.24
C VAL A 339 11.76 1.66 3.74
N LYS A 340 12.64 1.00 2.97
CA LYS A 340 12.68 1.14 1.51
C LYS A 340 11.36 0.77 0.86
N LEU A 341 10.76 -0.36 1.24
CA LEU A 341 9.47 -0.80 0.71
C LEU A 341 8.34 0.14 1.11
N ALA A 342 8.34 0.66 2.33
CA ALA A 342 7.39 1.67 2.77
C ALA A 342 7.47 2.93 1.90
N ASN A 343 8.68 3.40 1.63
CA ASN A 343 8.93 4.51 0.70
C ASN A 343 8.51 4.20 -0.75
N GLN A 344 8.65 2.95 -1.19
CA GLN A 344 8.21 2.56 -2.53
C GLN A 344 6.67 2.54 -2.66
N PHE A 345 5.97 2.05 -1.64
CA PHE A 345 4.52 1.79 -1.71
C PHE A 345 3.65 2.93 -1.18
N PHE A 346 4.13 3.68 -0.18
CA PHE A 346 3.28 4.62 0.58
C PHE A 346 3.70 6.07 0.44
N THR A 347 4.63 6.39 -0.47
CA THR A 347 5.00 7.79 -0.71
C THR A 347 3.87 8.54 -1.39
N THR A 348 3.50 9.66 -0.77
CA THR A 348 2.41 10.53 -1.20
C THR A 348 2.96 11.95 -1.34
N TYR A 349 2.45 12.90 -0.56
CA TYR A 349 3.02 14.24 -0.40
C TYR A 349 4.19 14.27 0.60
N LYS A 350 4.32 13.19 1.38
CA LYS A 350 5.45 12.93 2.28
C LYS A 350 5.99 11.53 2.04
N PRO A 351 7.27 11.25 2.36
CA PRO A 351 7.88 9.94 2.18
C PRO A 351 7.10 8.84 2.89
N GLY A 352 7.10 7.66 2.28
CA GLY A 352 6.29 6.53 2.73
C GLY A 352 6.52 6.12 4.18
N TRP A 353 7.77 6.11 4.67
CA TRP A 353 8.05 5.78 6.08
C TRP A 353 7.38 6.75 7.07
N GLN A 354 7.11 7.99 6.68
CA GLN A 354 6.42 8.99 7.51
C GLN A 354 4.89 8.87 7.47
N THR A 355 4.33 8.03 6.59
CA THR A 355 2.88 7.80 6.50
C THR A 355 2.41 6.80 7.53
N ASP A 356 1.12 6.86 7.90
CA ASP A 356 0.54 5.92 8.86
C ASP A 356 0.62 4.46 8.33
N LYS A 357 0.36 4.25 7.03
CA LYS A 357 0.52 2.95 6.37
C LYS A 357 1.97 2.46 6.40
N GLY A 358 2.92 3.34 6.08
CA GLY A 358 4.34 2.99 6.11
C GLY A 358 4.86 2.70 7.52
N MET A 359 4.38 3.42 8.54
CA MET A 359 4.69 3.13 9.94
C MET A 359 4.23 1.73 10.34
N ILE A 360 2.94 1.39 10.11
CA ILE A 360 2.43 0.05 10.40
C ILE A 360 3.19 -1.02 9.62
N PHE A 361 3.46 -0.77 8.33
CA PHE A 361 4.21 -1.69 7.48
C PHE A 361 5.65 -1.93 7.95
N ILE A 362 6.36 -0.89 8.42
CA ILE A 362 7.73 -1.06 8.93
C ILE A 362 7.71 -2.00 10.14
N ILE A 363 6.81 -1.78 11.09
CA ILE A 363 6.75 -2.56 12.32
C ILE A 363 6.20 -3.97 12.11
N PHE A 364 5.05 -4.09 11.43
CA PHE A 364 4.34 -5.37 11.28
C PHE A 364 4.68 -6.14 9.99
N GLY A 365 5.20 -5.48 8.96
CA GLY A 365 5.44 -6.08 7.65
C GLY A 365 4.18 -6.17 6.79
N ASN A 366 4.14 -7.14 5.88
CA ASN A 366 2.99 -7.38 5.01
C ASN A 366 1.78 -7.85 5.84
N PRO A 367 0.59 -7.26 5.65
CA PRO A 367 -0.63 -7.79 6.24
C PRO A 367 -1.00 -9.16 5.65
N THR A 368 -1.66 -9.99 6.44
CA THR A 368 -2.23 -11.27 6.00
C THR A 368 -3.38 -11.05 5.04
N ARG A 369 -4.20 -10.01 5.27
CA ARG A 369 -5.35 -9.68 4.44
C ARG A 369 -5.50 -8.16 4.33
N VAL A 370 -5.91 -7.69 3.15
CA VAL A 370 -6.24 -6.29 2.91
C VAL A 370 -7.65 -6.21 2.34
N VAL A 371 -8.53 -5.47 3.00
CA VAL A 371 -9.88 -5.16 2.52
C VAL A 371 -9.97 -3.69 2.19
N ARG A 372 -10.40 -3.34 0.97
CA ARG A 372 -10.53 -1.95 0.50
C ARG A 372 -11.97 -1.62 0.15
N THR A 373 -12.31 -0.36 0.40
CA THR A 373 -13.54 0.31 -0.02
C THR A 373 -13.15 1.74 -0.46
N ARG A 374 -14.08 2.50 -1.06
CA ARG A 374 -13.81 3.88 -1.55
C ARG A 374 -13.03 4.77 -0.58
N ASN A 375 -13.38 4.66 0.70
CA ASN A 375 -12.95 5.59 1.75
C ASN A 375 -12.19 4.90 2.90
N LYS A 376 -12.00 3.58 2.85
CA LYS A 376 -11.43 2.81 3.95
C LYS A 376 -10.61 1.64 3.44
N GLU A 377 -9.45 1.44 4.03
CA GLU A 377 -8.62 0.25 3.86
C GLU A 377 -8.36 -0.38 5.22
N MET A 378 -8.57 -1.69 5.34
CA MET A 378 -8.36 -2.44 6.57
C MET A 378 -7.27 -3.48 6.33
N TRP A 379 -6.25 -3.46 7.18
CA TRP A 379 -5.14 -4.42 7.18
C TRP A 379 -5.30 -5.36 8.35
N THR A 380 -5.37 -6.65 8.06
CA THR A 380 -5.47 -7.71 9.07
C THR A 380 -4.15 -8.45 9.17
N TYR A 381 -3.63 -8.60 10.38
CA TYR A 381 -2.48 -9.42 10.72
C TYR A 381 -2.95 -10.59 11.56
N ALA A 382 -2.89 -11.79 10.97
CA ALA A 382 -3.31 -13.00 11.66
C ALA A 382 -2.37 -13.31 12.82
N GLN A 383 -2.95 -13.65 13.96
CA GLN A 383 -2.20 -14.11 15.13
C GLN A 383 -2.31 -15.64 15.28
N ASN A 384 -1.63 -16.19 16.30
CA ASN A 384 -1.77 -17.61 16.64
C ASN A 384 -3.19 -17.88 17.17
N ALA A 385 -3.63 -19.14 17.17
CA ALA A 385 -5.00 -19.54 17.51
C ALA A 385 -5.54 -19.01 18.86
N ASN A 386 -4.65 -18.67 19.79
CA ASN A 386 -5.00 -18.16 21.12
C ASN A 386 -5.27 -16.65 21.17
N PHE A 387 -5.07 -15.93 20.06
CA PHE A 387 -5.20 -14.47 20.00
C PHE A 387 -6.05 -14.03 18.81
N SER A 388 -6.85 -13.00 19.01
CA SER A 388 -7.62 -12.38 17.92
C SER A 388 -6.72 -11.69 16.90
N ASP A 389 -7.13 -11.70 15.63
CA ASP A 389 -6.45 -10.98 14.57
C ASP A 389 -6.34 -9.48 14.87
N ILE A 390 -5.21 -8.88 14.49
CA ILE A 390 -4.98 -7.44 14.67
C ILE A 390 -5.48 -6.71 13.42
N ASN A 391 -6.40 -5.77 13.60
CA ASN A 391 -6.96 -4.98 12.51
C ASN A 391 -6.55 -3.51 12.61
N PHE A 392 -5.82 -3.02 11.60
CA PHE A 392 -5.54 -1.60 11.43
C PHE A 392 -6.46 -1.02 10.36
N THR A 393 -7.28 -0.03 10.75
CA THR A 393 -8.19 0.64 9.83
C THR A 393 -7.63 2.00 9.41
N PHE A 394 -7.52 2.22 8.10
CA PHE A 394 -7.10 3.46 7.51
C PHE A 394 -8.26 4.13 6.79
N LEU A 395 -8.54 5.39 7.11
CA LEU A 395 -9.53 6.21 6.42
C LEU A 395 -8.85 7.06 5.35
N ARG A 396 -9.46 7.12 4.17
CA ARG A 396 -9.02 7.97 3.07
C ARG A 396 -9.30 9.43 3.43
N THR A 397 -8.25 10.24 3.47
CA THR A 397 -8.28 11.66 3.83
C THR A 397 -7.59 12.46 2.74
N PRO A 398 -8.24 12.65 1.57
CA PRO A 398 -7.66 13.35 0.44
C PRO A 398 -7.27 14.78 0.86
N ASN A 399 -6.22 15.31 0.24
CA ASN A 399 -5.76 16.68 0.46
C ASN A 399 -5.37 17.33 -0.87
N GLN A 400 -4.98 18.61 -0.83
CA GLN A 400 -4.56 19.36 -2.03
C GLN A 400 -3.46 18.66 -2.85
N PHE A 401 -2.65 17.82 -2.21
CA PHE A 401 -1.49 17.16 -2.80
C PHE A 401 -1.71 15.73 -3.29
N VAL A 402 -2.75 15.03 -2.84
CA VAL A 402 -3.01 13.64 -3.24
C VAL A 402 -4.44 13.22 -2.88
N ASP A 403 -5.07 12.44 -3.76
CA ASP A 403 -6.38 11.82 -3.46
C ASP A 403 -6.26 10.58 -2.56
N ASN A 404 -5.14 9.87 -2.65
CA ASN A 404 -4.92 8.57 -1.99
C ASN A 404 -4.08 8.70 -0.72
N HIS A 405 -4.35 9.72 0.10
CA HIS A 405 -3.81 9.79 1.45
C HIS A 405 -4.69 9.03 2.42
N TYR A 406 -4.06 8.28 3.33
CA TYR A 406 -4.73 7.42 4.28
C TYR A 406 -4.18 7.68 5.67
N THR A 407 -5.09 7.87 6.62
CA THR A 407 -4.79 8.10 8.03
C THR A 407 -5.32 6.94 8.85
N LEU A 408 -4.50 6.45 9.78
CA LEU A 408 -4.87 5.39 10.71
C LEU A 408 -5.91 5.91 11.71
N VAL A 409 -6.99 5.16 11.87
CA VAL A 409 -7.89 5.29 13.02
C VAL A 409 -7.14 4.77 14.24
N ARG A 410 -6.94 5.63 15.25
CA ARG A 410 -6.08 5.37 16.40
C ARG A 410 -6.91 4.99 17.62
N TYR A 411 -6.44 3.99 18.34
CA TYR A 411 -7.12 3.37 19.48
C TYR A 411 -6.07 3.08 20.57
N PRO A 412 -6.28 3.47 21.84
CA PRO A 412 -5.34 3.19 22.93
C PRO A 412 -4.95 1.71 23.03
N GLU A 413 -5.89 0.82 22.72
CA GLU A 413 -5.76 -0.65 22.74
C GLU A 413 -4.65 -1.16 21.81
N TYR A 414 -4.25 -0.40 20.79
CA TYR A 414 -3.12 -0.77 19.95
C TYR A 414 -1.79 -0.81 20.71
N GLU A 415 -1.71 -0.23 21.90
CA GLU A 415 -0.57 -0.35 22.79
C GLU A 415 -0.17 -1.81 23.06
N GLN A 416 -1.18 -2.65 23.33
CA GLN A 416 -1.03 -4.07 23.67
C GLN A 416 -0.39 -4.89 22.56
N VAL A 417 -0.46 -4.43 21.31
CA VAL A 417 0.14 -5.11 20.16
C VAL A 417 1.37 -4.38 19.61
N TRP A 418 1.48 -3.07 19.85
CA TRP A 418 2.56 -2.24 19.34
C TRP A 418 3.86 -2.42 20.11
N TYR A 419 3.83 -2.31 21.44
CA TYR A 419 5.05 -2.42 22.25
C TYR A 419 5.68 -3.81 22.19
N PRO A 420 4.94 -4.93 22.30
CA PRO A 420 5.54 -6.25 22.12
C PRO A 420 6.20 -6.43 20.75
N LYS A 421 5.67 -5.75 19.70
CA LYS A 421 6.26 -5.80 18.37
C LYS A 421 7.55 -4.99 18.26
N ILE A 422 7.64 -3.86 18.97
CA ILE A 422 8.88 -3.09 19.10
C ILE A 422 9.92 -3.90 19.88
N GLU A 423 9.54 -4.57 20.97
CA GLU A 423 10.47 -5.41 21.72
C GLU A 423 11.01 -6.55 20.86
N GLN A 424 10.18 -7.19 20.02
CA GLN A 424 10.67 -8.17 19.04
C GLN A 424 11.70 -7.58 18.05
N TRP A 425 11.56 -6.30 17.68
CA TRP A 425 12.58 -5.59 16.90
C TRP A 425 13.85 -5.37 17.72
N ARG A 426 13.73 -4.93 18.97
CA ARG A 426 14.86 -4.63 19.87
C ARG A 426 15.63 -5.90 20.27
N GLU A 427 14.96 -7.04 20.41
CA GLU A 427 15.58 -8.34 20.70
C GLU A 427 16.09 -9.09 19.45
N GLY A 428 15.88 -8.54 18.24
CA GLY A 428 16.31 -9.17 16.99
C GLY A 428 15.57 -10.46 16.63
N LYS A 429 14.37 -10.66 17.20
CA LYS A 429 13.46 -11.79 16.94
C LYS A 429 12.70 -11.67 15.62
N ILE A 430 12.72 -10.49 14.98
CA ILE A 430 12.09 -10.29 13.68
C ILE A 430 12.98 -10.83 12.54
N GLY A 431 12.52 -11.92 11.94
CA GLY A 431 13.13 -12.56 10.77
C GLY A 431 12.68 -11.96 9.43
N SER A 432 13.42 -12.33 8.39
CA SER A 432 13.20 -11.96 6.97
C SER A 432 12.05 -12.70 6.31
#